data_AF-A0A150QPB5-F1
#
_entry.id   AF-A0A150QPB5-F1
#
_cell.length_a   1.000
_cell.length_b   1.000
_cell.length_c   1.000
_cell.angle_alpha   90.00
_cell.angle_beta   90.00
_cell.angle_gamma   90.00
#
_symmetry.space_group_name_H-M   'P 1'
#
loop_
_entity.id
_entity.type
_entity.pdbx_description
1 polymer ?
#
loop_
_entity_poly.entity_id
_entity_poly.type
_entity_poly.pdbx_seq_one_letter_code
_entity_poly.pdbx_strand_id
1 'polypeptide(L)'
;MANVLPAEKRLRVLAALVDGNSVRATERMTGVQQRTIRRFALALGQGAERLHNRLVRDLRCVLVQVDEIWGYVQKKQARVTPADAPDVGEAYTFVAMDTLSRLVIAYRVGKRDQETTDAFIADLRTRLLVMPQLTSDGFAPYIPAVGASFGTSIDYMQTVKNYRHGSRGRRDDDHRYEPPRDPFITKSVVFGAPDPRKASTAYVERLNGTTRHQNGRMRRLCLAFSKRIEHHRASVALTYSYYNLCHVVKTLRVTPAMQAGLTDHVWTLNELMEALLAEGETATPEAQPLTHREPSAPARPLPGGRGFLRLVTEPTPGLKRPPRLPEPPPPSPPVQAAPPPPVEPPRRPVQLDLFDLGKPPTSED
;
A
#
# COMPACT_ATOMS: atom_id res chain seq x y z
N MET A 1 -17.47 -5.60 -36.74
CA MET A 1 -16.89 -4.42 -36.04
C MET A 1 -17.07 -4.61 -34.54
N ALA A 2 -15.98 -4.56 -33.76
CA ALA A 2 -16.11 -4.53 -32.31
C ALA A 2 -16.74 -3.19 -31.89
N ASN A 3 -17.80 -3.23 -31.08
CA ASN A 3 -18.40 -2.03 -30.51
C ASN A 3 -17.47 -1.49 -29.41
N VAL A 4 -16.52 -0.64 -29.80
CA VAL A 4 -15.53 -0.02 -28.91
C VAL A 4 -16.07 1.30 -28.39
N LEU A 5 -16.03 1.48 -27.07
CA LEU A 5 -16.46 2.71 -26.42
C LEU A 5 -15.61 3.91 -26.93
N PRO A 6 -16.22 5.07 -27.25
CA PRO A 6 -15.48 6.25 -27.68
C PRO A 6 -14.33 6.60 -26.72
N ALA A 7 -13.20 7.09 -27.26
CA ALA A 7 -11.99 7.36 -26.48
C ALA A 7 -12.24 8.27 -25.27
N GLU A 8 -12.99 9.36 -25.47
CA GLU A 8 -13.35 10.28 -24.40
C GLU A 8 -14.13 9.60 -23.26
N LYS A 9 -15.09 8.74 -23.59
CA LYS A 9 -15.84 7.98 -22.57
C LYS A 9 -14.94 7.00 -21.83
N ARG A 10 -14.00 6.34 -22.53
CA ARG A 10 -13.02 5.44 -21.89
C ARG A 10 -12.15 6.21 -20.90
N LEU A 11 -11.69 7.39 -21.28
CA LEU A 11 -10.89 8.27 -20.43
C LEU A 11 -11.66 8.73 -19.19
N ARG A 12 -12.92 9.16 -19.33
CA ARG A 12 -13.79 9.51 -18.19
C ARG A 12 -14.04 8.33 -17.24
N VAL A 13 -14.21 7.12 -17.79
CA VAL A 13 -14.34 5.90 -16.98
C VAL A 13 -13.04 5.61 -16.23
N LEU A 14 -11.88 5.70 -16.89
CA LEU A 14 -10.57 5.51 -16.25
C LEU A 14 -10.36 6.52 -15.12
N ALA A 15 -10.58 7.82 -15.37
CA ALA A 15 -10.46 8.88 -14.36
C ALA A 15 -11.30 8.56 -13.11
N ALA A 16 -12.57 8.21 -13.30
CA ALA A 16 -13.44 7.85 -12.19
C ALA A 16 -12.91 6.64 -11.39
N LEU A 17 -12.37 5.62 -12.08
CA LEU A 17 -11.86 4.41 -11.43
C LEU A 17 -10.60 4.67 -10.60
N VAL A 18 -9.65 5.48 -11.09
CA VAL A 18 -8.40 5.80 -10.35
C VAL A 18 -8.60 6.79 -9.20
N ASP A 19 -9.73 7.52 -9.21
CA ASP A 19 -10.20 8.33 -8.07
C ASP A 19 -11.07 7.52 -7.07
N GLY A 20 -11.09 6.19 -7.24
CA GLY A 20 -11.70 5.27 -6.29
C GLY A 20 -13.22 5.23 -6.34
N ASN A 21 -13.84 5.66 -7.45
CA ASN A 21 -15.29 5.53 -7.61
C ASN A 21 -15.72 4.07 -7.79
N SER A 22 -16.89 3.73 -7.25
CA SER A 22 -17.51 2.43 -7.49
C SER A 22 -18.00 2.31 -8.93
N VAL A 23 -18.11 1.10 -9.46
CA VAL A 23 -18.68 0.84 -10.81
C VAL A 23 -20.05 1.49 -10.99
N ARG A 24 -20.89 1.53 -9.95
CA ARG A 24 -22.21 2.16 -9.99
C ARG A 24 -22.13 3.69 -10.04
N ALA A 25 -21.18 4.29 -9.32
CA ALA A 25 -20.94 5.72 -9.39
C ALA A 25 -20.39 6.09 -10.78
N THR A 26 -19.43 5.33 -11.30
CA THR A 26 -18.88 5.52 -12.64
C THR A 26 -19.96 5.40 -13.72
N GLU A 27 -20.88 4.43 -13.61
CA GLU A 27 -22.03 4.33 -14.54
C GLU A 27 -22.89 5.59 -14.53
N ARG A 28 -23.29 6.08 -13.35
CA ARG A 28 -24.09 7.31 -13.24
C ARG A 28 -23.38 8.54 -13.80
N MET A 29 -22.08 8.67 -13.58
CA MET A 29 -21.30 9.83 -14.04
C MET A 29 -21.04 9.81 -15.55
N THR A 30 -20.93 8.63 -16.15
CA THR A 30 -20.46 8.48 -17.55
C THR A 30 -21.54 7.99 -18.51
N GLY A 31 -22.67 7.49 -17.99
CA GLY A 31 -23.72 6.82 -18.76
C GLY A 31 -23.27 5.48 -19.36
N VAL A 32 -22.13 4.92 -18.94
CA VAL A 32 -21.60 3.66 -19.45
C VAL A 32 -22.11 2.50 -18.59
N GLN A 33 -22.67 1.47 -19.23
CA GLN A 33 -23.23 0.31 -18.53
C GLN A 33 -22.19 -0.40 -17.64
N GLN A 34 -22.60 -0.87 -16.45
CA GLN A 34 -21.72 -1.56 -15.50
C GLN A 34 -20.92 -2.73 -16.10
N ARG A 35 -21.53 -3.52 -16.98
CA ARG A 35 -20.86 -4.67 -17.63
C ARG A 35 -19.66 -4.20 -18.47
N THR A 36 -19.82 -3.11 -19.20
CA THR A 36 -18.77 -2.50 -20.01
C THR A 36 -17.67 -1.93 -19.13
N ILE A 37 -18.02 -1.20 -18.06
CA ILE A 37 -17.05 -0.67 -17.09
C ILE A 37 -16.21 -1.80 -16.48
N ARG A 38 -16.85 -2.91 -16.05
CA ARG A 38 -16.14 -4.05 -15.44
C ARG A 38 -15.17 -4.72 -16.40
N ARG A 39 -15.59 -4.94 -17.66
CA ARG A 39 -14.72 -5.50 -18.71
C ARG A 39 -13.54 -4.59 -19.00
N PHE A 40 -13.80 -3.28 -19.10
CA PHE A 40 -12.77 -2.28 -19.36
C PHE A 40 -11.77 -2.18 -18.21
N ALA A 41 -12.24 -2.12 -16.96
CA ALA A 41 -11.39 -2.09 -15.78
C ALA A 41 -10.53 -3.36 -15.64
N LEU A 42 -11.05 -4.52 -16.02
CA LEU A 42 -10.29 -5.77 -16.04
C LEU A 42 -9.17 -5.72 -17.09
N ALA A 43 -9.48 -5.28 -18.31
CA ALA A 43 -8.48 -5.13 -19.38
C ALA A 43 -7.36 -4.16 -19.00
N LEU A 44 -7.72 -3.00 -18.44
CA LEU A 44 -6.75 -2.02 -17.94
C LEU A 44 -5.86 -2.59 -16.84
N GLY A 45 -6.44 -3.31 -15.87
CA GLY A 45 -5.66 -3.89 -14.78
C GLY A 45 -4.74 -5.04 -15.21
N GLN A 46 -5.17 -5.85 -16.19
CA GLN A 46 -4.30 -6.86 -16.80
C GLN A 46 -3.17 -6.20 -17.60
N GLY A 47 -3.47 -5.14 -18.34
CA GLY A 47 -2.45 -4.31 -18.99
C GLY A 47 -1.46 -3.71 -18.00
N ALA A 48 -1.95 -3.29 -16.83
CA ALA A 48 -1.14 -2.68 -15.78
C ALA A 48 -0.14 -3.67 -15.19
N GLU A 49 -0.55 -4.92 -14.98
CA GLU A 49 0.35 -5.98 -14.53
C GLU A 49 1.46 -6.25 -15.55
N ARG A 50 1.12 -6.31 -16.85
CA ARG A 50 2.11 -6.53 -17.93
C ARG A 50 3.07 -5.35 -18.07
N LEU A 51 2.54 -4.13 -18.03
CA LEU A 51 3.32 -2.90 -18.10
C LEU A 51 4.28 -2.80 -16.93
N HIS A 52 3.81 -3.15 -15.72
CA HIS A 52 4.63 -3.20 -14.51
C HIS A 52 5.76 -4.23 -14.61
N ASN A 53 5.52 -5.39 -15.22
CA ASN A 53 6.58 -6.37 -15.49
C ASN A 53 7.65 -5.85 -16.46
N ARG A 54 7.24 -5.09 -17.49
CA ARG A 54 8.18 -4.53 -18.47
C ARG A 54 9.01 -3.36 -17.91
N LEU A 55 8.36 -2.44 -17.20
CA LEU A 55 8.97 -1.20 -16.74
C LEU A 55 9.70 -1.32 -15.40
N VAL A 56 9.13 -2.05 -14.43
CA VAL A 56 9.60 -2.04 -13.04
C VAL A 56 10.51 -3.24 -12.79
N ARG A 57 11.71 -3.19 -13.36
CA ARG A 57 12.77 -4.19 -13.24
C ARG A 57 14.14 -3.54 -13.29
N ASP A 58 15.18 -4.31 -13.04
CA ASP A 58 16.58 -3.85 -13.08
C ASP A 58 16.87 -2.65 -12.15
N LEU A 59 16.22 -2.64 -10.99
CA LEU A 59 16.23 -1.50 -10.07
C LEU A 59 17.42 -1.55 -9.10
N ARG A 60 17.96 -0.37 -8.80
CA ARG A 60 19.03 -0.18 -7.79
C ARG A 60 18.47 0.39 -6.48
N CYS A 61 17.28 -0.02 -6.07
CA CYS A 61 16.64 0.44 -4.83
C CYS A 61 17.40 -0.11 -3.61
N VAL A 62 17.89 0.80 -2.76
CA VAL A 62 18.77 0.44 -1.63
C VAL A 62 18.03 0.32 -0.30
N LEU A 63 16.85 0.93 -0.17
CA LEU A 63 16.06 0.95 1.05
C LEU A 63 14.62 0.62 0.72
N VAL A 64 14.17 -0.57 1.09
CA VAL A 64 12.84 -1.09 0.73
C VAL A 64 11.99 -1.30 1.98
N GLN A 65 10.75 -0.84 1.93
CA GLN A 65 9.73 -1.13 2.95
C GLN A 65 8.70 -2.09 2.37
N VAL A 66 8.27 -3.05 3.19
CA VAL A 66 7.16 -3.96 2.87
C VAL A 66 6.10 -3.92 3.94
N ASP A 67 4.85 -4.03 3.53
CA ASP A 67 3.67 -4.07 4.40
C ASP A 67 2.52 -4.73 3.64
N GLU A 68 1.45 -5.06 4.36
CA GLU A 68 0.23 -5.58 3.78
C GLU A 68 -0.99 -4.74 4.17
N ILE A 69 -1.87 -4.52 3.20
CA ILE A 69 -3.14 -3.84 3.41
C ILE A 69 -4.31 -4.81 3.27
N TRP A 70 -5.18 -4.79 4.27
CA TRP A 70 -6.40 -5.59 4.29
C TRP A 70 -7.41 -5.16 3.22
N GLY A 71 -7.96 -6.15 2.52
CA GLY A 71 -9.10 -6.06 1.62
C GLY A 71 -9.93 -7.35 1.68
N TYR A 72 -11.02 -7.42 0.91
CA TYR A 72 -11.84 -8.62 0.83
C TYR A 72 -12.59 -8.76 -0.50
N VAL A 73 -12.96 -10.00 -0.82
CA VAL A 73 -13.73 -10.40 -1.99
C VAL A 73 -15.05 -11.01 -1.55
N GLN A 74 -16.15 -10.48 -2.10
CA GLN A 74 -17.56 -10.79 -1.82
C GLN A 74 -18.04 -10.50 -0.40
N LYS A 75 -17.40 -11.07 0.62
CA LYS A 75 -17.78 -10.97 2.02
C LYS A 75 -16.53 -11.02 2.91
N LYS A 76 -16.68 -10.53 4.15
CA LYS A 76 -15.59 -10.55 5.14
C LYS A 76 -15.35 -11.97 5.65
N GLN A 77 -14.13 -12.26 6.14
CA GLN A 77 -13.72 -13.60 6.57
C GLN A 77 -14.72 -14.29 7.50
N ALA A 78 -15.25 -13.54 8.48
CA ALA A 78 -16.18 -14.06 9.47
C ALA A 78 -17.51 -14.60 8.90
N ARG A 79 -17.78 -14.38 7.60
CA ARG A 79 -18.97 -14.87 6.90
C ARG A 79 -18.66 -15.94 5.85
N VAL A 80 -17.40 -16.32 5.69
CA VAL A 80 -16.98 -17.36 4.77
C VAL A 80 -17.39 -18.71 5.34
N THR A 81 -17.98 -19.57 4.50
CA THR A 81 -18.37 -20.93 4.86
C THR A 81 -17.50 -21.94 4.10
N PRO A 82 -17.44 -23.21 4.53
CA PRO A 82 -16.69 -24.25 3.83
C PRO A 82 -17.13 -24.50 2.38
N ALA A 83 -18.33 -24.03 1.98
CA ALA A 83 -18.85 -24.15 0.63
C ALA A 83 -18.36 -23.02 -0.31
N ASP A 84 -17.78 -21.96 0.23
CA ASP A 84 -17.25 -20.86 -0.58
C ASP A 84 -15.92 -21.24 -1.25
N ALA A 85 -15.65 -20.65 -2.42
CA ALA A 85 -14.38 -20.84 -3.10
C ALA A 85 -13.22 -20.24 -2.27
N PRO A 86 -11.98 -20.78 -2.40
CA PRO A 86 -10.82 -20.33 -1.60
C PRO A 86 -10.49 -18.84 -1.74
N ASP A 87 -10.86 -18.22 -2.85
CA ASP A 87 -10.60 -16.80 -3.15
C ASP A 87 -11.62 -15.83 -2.53
N VAL A 88 -12.70 -16.35 -1.91
CA VAL A 88 -13.69 -15.57 -1.16
C VAL A 88 -13.17 -15.24 0.24
N GLY A 89 -13.60 -14.12 0.80
CA GLY A 89 -13.16 -13.68 2.12
C GLY A 89 -12.06 -12.65 2.04
N GLU A 90 -11.09 -12.74 2.93
CA GLU A 90 -9.97 -11.81 2.97
C GLU A 90 -9.06 -11.95 1.74
N ALA A 91 -8.61 -10.80 1.26
CA ALA A 91 -7.65 -10.67 0.19
C ALA A 91 -6.72 -9.51 0.57
N TYR A 92 -5.54 -9.84 1.10
CA TYR A 92 -4.52 -8.87 1.46
C TYR A 92 -3.71 -8.50 0.22
N THR A 93 -3.34 -7.22 0.15
CA THR A 93 -2.37 -6.74 -0.84
C THR A 93 -1.05 -6.49 -0.13
N PHE A 94 -0.08 -7.33 -0.42
CA PHE A 94 1.32 -7.13 -0.05
C PHE A 94 1.92 -6.12 -1.02
N VAL A 95 2.73 -5.20 -0.51
CA VAL A 95 3.37 -4.16 -1.32
C VAL A 95 4.78 -3.89 -0.85
N ALA A 96 5.70 -3.78 -1.80
CA ALA A 96 7.08 -3.37 -1.59
C ALA A 96 7.29 -2.00 -2.22
N MET A 97 7.90 -1.08 -1.49
CA MET A 97 8.14 0.28 -1.94
C MET A 97 9.57 0.72 -1.64
N ASP A 98 10.20 1.38 -2.62
CA ASP A 98 11.46 2.09 -2.39
C ASP A 98 11.24 3.35 -1.56
N THR A 99 12.06 3.56 -0.54
CA THR A 99 11.90 4.72 0.35
C THR A 99 12.42 6.02 -0.26
N LEU A 100 13.33 5.98 -1.23
CA LEU A 100 13.88 7.19 -1.83
C LEU A 100 12.96 7.71 -2.94
N SER A 101 12.60 6.83 -3.88
CA SER A 101 11.75 7.17 -5.01
C SER A 101 10.26 7.08 -4.74
N ARG A 102 9.84 6.43 -3.63
CA ARG A 102 8.44 6.04 -3.39
C ARG A 102 7.89 5.06 -4.42
N LEU A 103 8.74 4.51 -5.30
CA LEU A 103 8.29 3.59 -6.33
C LEU A 103 7.72 2.33 -5.69
N VAL A 104 6.51 1.96 -6.08
CA VAL A 104 5.99 0.62 -5.80
C VAL A 104 6.75 -0.36 -6.69
N ILE A 105 7.57 -1.21 -6.08
CA ILE A 105 8.46 -2.14 -6.77
C ILE A 105 7.70 -3.42 -7.11
N ALA A 106 7.07 -4.02 -6.12
CA ALA A 106 6.37 -5.29 -6.22
C ALA A 106 5.08 -5.22 -5.43
N TYR A 107 4.08 -5.99 -5.85
CA TYR A 107 2.84 -6.16 -5.09
C TYR A 107 2.23 -7.51 -5.41
N ARG A 108 1.47 -8.06 -4.45
CA ARG A 108 0.75 -9.32 -4.65
C ARG A 108 -0.54 -9.33 -3.86
N VAL A 109 -1.61 -9.80 -4.50
CA VAL A 109 -2.91 -10.01 -3.85
C VAL A 109 -3.12 -11.48 -3.59
N GLY A 110 -3.34 -11.83 -2.32
CA GLY A 110 -3.59 -13.20 -1.89
C GLY A 110 -4.10 -13.27 -0.46
N LYS A 111 -3.97 -14.45 0.15
CA LYS A 111 -4.28 -14.64 1.56
C LYS A 111 -3.11 -14.14 2.41
N ARG A 112 -3.35 -13.87 3.69
CA ARG A 112 -2.28 -13.45 4.62
C ARG A 112 -1.60 -14.67 5.20
N ASP A 113 -0.80 -15.33 4.37
CA ASP A 113 -0.15 -16.60 4.66
C ASP A 113 1.27 -16.68 4.08
N GLN A 114 1.95 -17.80 4.33
CA GLN A 114 3.31 -18.05 3.89
C GLN A 114 3.40 -18.10 2.35
N GLU A 115 2.49 -18.82 1.70
CA GLU A 115 2.49 -19.00 0.23
C GLU A 115 2.43 -17.66 -0.51
N THR A 116 1.53 -16.77 -0.09
CA THR A 116 1.42 -15.44 -0.70
C THR A 116 2.66 -14.59 -0.42
N THR A 117 3.22 -14.70 0.79
CA THR A 117 4.41 -13.94 1.21
C THR A 117 5.66 -14.39 0.45
N ASP A 118 5.87 -15.70 0.29
CA ASP A 118 7.00 -16.26 -0.47
C ASP A 118 6.97 -15.78 -1.92
N ALA A 119 5.81 -15.89 -2.57
CA ALA A 119 5.67 -15.47 -3.96
C ALA A 119 5.78 -13.95 -4.14
N PHE A 120 5.41 -13.16 -3.12
CA PHE A 120 5.59 -11.71 -3.13
C PHE A 120 7.05 -11.30 -2.99
N ILE A 121 7.78 -11.88 -2.04
CA ILE A 121 9.19 -11.57 -1.81
C ILE A 121 10.07 -12.11 -2.96
N ALA A 122 9.69 -13.24 -3.56
CA ALA A 122 10.33 -13.73 -4.78
C ALA A 122 10.17 -12.75 -5.96
N ASP A 123 8.98 -12.19 -6.19
CA ASP A 123 8.79 -11.15 -7.22
C ASP A 123 9.57 -9.86 -6.90
N LEU A 124 9.63 -9.46 -5.63
CA LEU A 124 10.50 -8.35 -5.23
C LEU A 124 11.97 -8.63 -5.57
N ARG A 125 12.44 -9.85 -5.31
CA ARG A 125 13.81 -10.26 -5.58
C ARG A 125 14.16 -10.20 -7.07
N THR A 126 13.24 -10.54 -7.97
CA THR A 126 13.53 -10.54 -9.41
C THR A 126 13.69 -9.13 -10.00
N ARG A 127 13.18 -8.10 -9.30
CA ARG A 127 13.20 -6.72 -9.80
C ARG A 127 14.43 -5.90 -9.39
N LEU A 128 15.28 -6.44 -8.51
CA LEU A 128 16.42 -5.72 -7.92
C LEU A 128 17.77 -6.21 -8.47
N LEU A 129 18.69 -5.27 -8.69
CA LEU A 129 20.10 -5.53 -9.04
C LEU A 129 21.07 -5.36 -7.86
N VAL A 130 20.61 -4.75 -6.77
CA VAL A 130 21.42 -4.41 -5.60
C VAL A 130 20.76 -4.98 -4.37
N MET A 131 21.56 -5.56 -3.47
CA MET A 131 21.08 -6.09 -2.19
C MET A 131 20.51 -4.94 -1.33
N PRO A 132 19.19 -4.91 -1.05
CA PRO A 132 18.59 -3.80 -0.32
C PRO A 132 18.82 -3.94 1.20
N GLN A 133 18.55 -2.88 1.95
CA GLN A 133 18.10 -3.02 3.32
C GLN A 133 16.58 -3.06 3.30
N LEU A 134 16.01 -4.10 3.90
CA LEU A 134 14.57 -4.35 3.92
C LEU A 134 14.01 -4.06 5.31
N THR A 135 12.83 -3.43 5.37
CA THR A 135 12.09 -3.24 6.62
C THR A 135 10.65 -3.69 6.44
N SER A 136 10.16 -4.54 7.35
CA SER A 136 8.76 -4.96 7.42
C SER A 136 8.16 -4.63 8.79
N ASP A 137 6.87 -4.91 8.95
CA ASP A 137 6.25 -5.05 10.26
C ASP A 137 6.63 -6.40 10.93
N GLY A 138 5.97 -6.73 12.04
CA GLY A 138 6.20 -7.97 12.79
C GLY A 138 5.51 -9.22 12.23
N PHE A 139 5.10 -9.25 10.96
CA PHE A 139 4.45 -10.42 10.38
C PHE A 139 5.45 -11.57 10.14
N ALA A 140 5.25 -12.67 10.87
CA ALA A 140 6.21 -13.79 10.93
C ALA A 140 6.61 -14.38 9.56
N PRO A 141 5.70 -14.54 8.58
CA PRO A 141 6.04 -15.09 7.26
C PRO A 141 7.09 -14.34 6.46
N TYR A 142 7.34 -13.05 6.73
CA TYR A 142 8.41 -12.32 6.05
C TYR A 142 9.80 -12.91 6.36
N ILE A 143 10.03 -13.44 7.56
CA ILE A 143 11.35 -13.97 7.97
C ILE A 143 11.81 -15.10 7.05
N PRO A 144 11.07 -16.23 6.92
CA PRO A 144 11.47 -17.30 6.01
C PRO A 144 11.46 -16.86 4.53
N ALA A 145 10.48 -16.06 4.09
CA ALA A 145 10.37 -15.61 2.70
C ALA A 145 11.59 -14.78 2.25
N VAL A 146 12.03 -13.86 3.11
CA VAL A 146 13.22 -13.02 2.89
C VAL A 146 14.49 -13.86 2.92
N GLY A 147 14.61 -14.77 3.90
CA GLY A 147 15.74 -15.69 3.99
C GLY A 147 15.89 -16.57 2.74
N ALA A 148 14.78 -17.06 2.19
CA ALA A 148 14.78 -17.89 0.98
C ALA A 148 15.16 -17.10 -0.29
N SER A 149 14.67 -15.85 -0.42
CA SER A 149 14.83 -15.08 -1.67
C SER A 149 16.14 -14.28 -1.73
N PHE A 150 16.62 -13.80 -0.58
CA PHE A 150 17.80 -12.92 -0.50
C PHE A 150 18.98 -13.53 0.27
N GLY A 151 18.76 -14.64 0.99
CA GLY A 151 19.75 -15.21 1.91
C GLY A 151 19.84 -14.42 3.23
N THR A 152 20.66 -14.90 4.15
CA THR A 152 20.85 -14.29 5.48
C THR A 152 21.84 -13.13 5.49
N SER A 153 22.45 -12.82 4.34
CA SER A 153 23.37 -11.68 4.15
C SER A 153 22.65 -10.36 3.85
N ILE A 154 21.32 -10.39 3.64
CA ILE A 154 20.50 -9.19 3.53
C ILE A 154 20.44 -8.45 4.86
N ASP A 155 20.47 -7.13 4.78
CA ASP A 155 20.21 -6.26 5.92
C ASP A 155 18.68 -6.18 6.14
N TYR A 156 18.14 -7.01 7.03
CA TYR A 156 16.69 -7.10 7.26
C TYR A 156 16.33 -6.90 8.73
N MET A 157 15.33 -6.06 8.96
CA MET A 157 14.77 -5.82 10.29
C MET A 157 13.26 -5.61 10.28
N GLN A 158 12.65 -5.95 11.42
CA GLN A 158 11.24 -5.70 11.67
C GLN A 158 11.07 -4.45 12.54
N THR A 159 10.10 -3.61 12.18
CA THR A 159 9.69 -2.44 12.96
C THR A 159 8.27 -2.67 13.46
N VAL A 160 8.12 -3.00 14.73
CA VAL A 160 6.85 -3.31 15.36
C VAL A 160 6.36 -2.11 16.14
N LYS A 161 5.15 -1.63 15.82
CA LYS A 161 4.47 -0.61 16.60
C LYS A 161 3.71 -1.26 17.75
N ASN A 162 4.07 -0.89 18.97
CA ASN A 162 3.47 -1.44 20.18
C ASN A 162 2.16 -0.71 20.49
N TYR A 163 1.05 -1.24 19.99
CA TYR A 163 -0.28 -0.68 20.26
C TYR A 163 -0.91 -1.17 21.57
N ARG A 164 -0.23 -2.04 22.33
CA ARG A 164 -0.76 -2.57 23.60
C ARG A 164 0.13 -2.10 24.75
N HIS A 165 -0.50 -1.59 25.81
CA HIS A 165 0.16 -1.45 27.11
C HIS A 165 -0.17 -2.67 27.97
N GLY A 166 0.85 -3.33 28.53
CA GLY A 166 0.68 -4.29 29.62
C GLY A 166 0.07 -5.65 29.24
N SER A 167 0.45 -6.66 30.01
CA SER A 167 0.01 -8.05 29.87
C SER A 167 -1.49 -8.25 30.05
N ARG A 168 -2.09 -9.12 29.21
CA ARG A 168 -3.33 -9.90 29.43
C ARG A 168 -4.44 -9.19 30.21
N GLY A 169 -5.48 -8.70 29.53
CA GLY A 169 -6.78 -8.57 30.22
C GLY A 169 -7.88 -7.76 29.57
N ARG A 170 -7.58 -6.69 28.84
CA ARG A 170 -8.65 -5.78 28.36
C ARG A 170 -8.80 -5.82 26.84
N ARG A 171 -9.93 -6.38 26.38
CA ARG A 171 -10.44 -6.29 25.00
C ARG A 171 -11.43 -5.12 24.92
N ASP A 172 -11.02 -3.92 25.33
CA ASP A 172 -11.84 -2.73 25.07
C ASP A 172 -11.32 -2.07 23.79
N ASP A 173 -12.26 -1.77 22.90
CA ASP A 173 -12.02 -1.33 21.53
C ASP A 173 -11.13 -0.07 21.48
N ASP A 174 -9.96 -0.28 20.88
CA ASP A 174 -8.97 0.66 20.35
C ASP A 174 -9.49 2.11 20.14
N HIS A 175 -9.07 3.03 21.01
CA HIS A 175 -9.32 4.46 20.81
C HIS A 175 -8.12 5.18 20.19
N ARG A 176 -8.41 5.91 19.13
CA ARG A 176 -7.54 6.73 18.26
C ARG A 176 -6.75 7.86 18.98
N TYR A 177 -6.85 7.99 20.31
CA TYR A 177 -6.35 9.15 21.08
C TYR A 177 -5.59 8.77 22.37
N GLU A 178 -5.04 7.56 22.47
CA GLU A 178 -4.19 7.19 23.62
C GLU A 178 -2.85 7.94 23.65
N PRO A 179 -2.29 8.22 24.85
CA PRO A 179 -0.99 8.87 25.01
C PRO A 179 0.16 8.04 24.39
N PRO A 180 1.27 8.70 24.01
CA PRO A 180 2.43 8.03 23.41
C PRO A 180 2.98 6.96 24.36
N ARG A 181 3.20 5.76 23.82
CA ARG A 181 3.71 4.59 24.56
C ARG A 181 5.24 4.56 24.50
N ASP A 182 5.90 4.00 25.52
CA ASP A 182 7.37 3.93 25.59
C ASP A 182 7.89 2.47 25.71
N PRO A 183 8.66 1.94 24.73
CA PRO A 183 8.86 2.49 23.40
C PRO A 183 7.66 2.19 22.49
N PHE A 184 7.16 3.19 21.78
CA PHE A 184 6.07 3.02 20.80
C PHE A 184 6.49 2.12 19.62
N ILE A 185 7.78 2.11 19.29
CA ILE A 185 8.35 1.35 18.17
C ILE A 185 9.48 0.47 18.71
N THR A 186 9.36 -0.84 18.51
CA THR A 186 10.44 -1.80 18.70
C THR A 186 11.05 -2.15 17.35
N LYS A 187 12.37 -2.07 17.26
CA LYS A 187 13.15 -2.44 16.07
C LYS A 187 13.99 -3.67 16.38
N SER A 188 13.81 -4.73 15.60
CA SER A 188 14.51 -6.00 15.80
C SER A 188 15.25 -6.38 14.52
N VAL A 189 16.56 -6.57 14.63
CA VAL A 189 17.38 -7.11 13.53
C VAL A 189 17.06 -8.59 13.36
N VAL A 190 16.82 -9.02 12.13
CA VAL A 190 16.55 -10.43 11.79
C VAL A 190 17.74 -11.03 11.04
N PHE A 191 18.21 -10.35 9.99
CA PHE A 191 19.37 -10.77 9.20
C PHE A 191 20.31 -9.59 8.95
N GLY A 192 21.59 -9.91 8.70
CA GLY A 192 22.63 -8.93 8.37
C GLY A 192 22.88 -7.92 9.49
N ALA A 193 23.27 -6.71 9.09
CA ALA A 193 23.54 -5.59 10.00
C ALA A 193 22.89 -4.31 9.42
N PRO A 194 21.55 -4.22 9.45
CA PRO A 194 20.82 -3.05 8.94
C PRO A 194 21.09 -1.81 9.79
N ASP A 195 21.06 -0.63 9.18
CA ASP A 195 21.11 0.65 9.90
C ASP A 195 19.75 0.95 10.53
N PRO A 196 19.61 0.91 11.87
CA PRO A 196 18.32 1.09 12.53
C PRO A 196 17.74 2.49 12.33
N ARG A 197 18.57 3.49 12.04
CA ARG A 197 18.12 4.88 11.81
C ARG A 197 17.36 5.03 10.50
N LYS A 198 17.68 4.20 9.50
CA LYS A 198 17.04 4.19 8.18
C LYS A 198 15.79 3.31 8.13
N ALA A 199 15.60 2.45 9.11
CA ALA A 199 14.44 1.57 9.18
C ALA A 199 13.19 2.26 9.71
N SER A 200 12.12 2.14 8.95
CA SER A 200 10.78 2.58 9.31
C SER A 200 9.76 1.88 8.40
N THR A 201 8.47 1.96 8.75
CA THR A 201 7.33 1.55 7.89
C THR A 201 6.46 2.74 7.48
N ALA A 202 6.83 3.96 7.89
CA ALA A 202 5.99 5.14 7.78
C ALA A 202 5.58 5.47 6.34
N TYR A 203 6.44 5.16 5.37
CA TYR A 203 6.20 5.51 3.98
C TYR A 203 5.30 4.49 3.29
N VAL A 204 5.49 3.19 3.54
CA VAL A 204 4.56 2.17 3.02
C VAL A 204 3.18 2.29 3.69
N GLU A 205 3.12 2.69 4.95
CA GLU A 205 1.85 3.03 5.62
C GLU A 205 1.16 4.24 4.98
N ARG A 206 1.92 5.27 4.60
CA ARG A 206 1.41 6.43 3.85
C ARG A 206 0.90 6.02 2.47
N LEU A 207 1.62 5.14 1.77
CA LEU A 207 1.17 4.56 0.51
C LEU A 207 -0.15 3.81 0.73
N ASN A 208 -0.26 2.97 1.75
CA ASN A 208 -1.49 2.27 2.10
C ASN A 208 -2.66 3.23 2.37
N GLY A 209 -2.40 4.39 2.97
CA GLY A 209 -3.38 5.48 3.07
C GLY A 209 -3.82 6.02 1.69
N THR A 210 -2.86 6.27 0.80
CA THR A 210 -3.10 6.76 -0.57
C THR A 210 -3.89 5.74 -1.40
N THR A 211 -3.53 4.46 -1.33
CA THR A 211 -4.22 3.35 -2.00
C THR A 211 -5.68 3.28 -1.60
N ARG A 212 -6.05 3.56 -0.34
CA ARG A 212 -7.46 3.59 0.10
C ARG A 212 -8.25 4.74 -0.52
N HIS A 213 -7.60 5.85 -0.85
CA HIS A 213 -8.26 6.98 -1.52
C HIS A 213 -8.47 6.67 -3.00
N GLN A 214 -7.45 6.16 -3.67
CA GLN A 214 -7.46 5.88 -5.12
C GLN A 214 -8.19 4.58 -5.49
N ASN A 215 -8.19 3.58 -4.62
CA ASN A 215 -8.86 2.31 -4.85
C ASN A 215 -10.06 2.15 -3.89
N GLY A 216 -11.26 2.43 -4.41
CA GLY A 216 -12.51 2.29 -3.67
C GLY A 216 -12.72 0.90 -3.05
N ARG A 217 -12.14 -0.15 -3.63
CA ARG A 217 -12.23 -1.54 -3.13
C ARG A 217 -11.47 -1.77 -1.83
N MET A 218 -10.56 -0.87 -1.48
CA MET A 218 -9.77 -0.91 -0.24
C MET A 218 -10.35 0.01 0.86
N ARG A 219 -11.43 0.76 0.57
CA ARG A 219 -12.08 1.62 1.56
C ARG A 219 -12.80 0.76 2.61
N ARG A 220 -12.54 1.06 3.88
CA ARG A 220 -13.23 0.41 5.00
C ARG A 220 -14.68 0.89 5.04
N LEU A 221 -15.61 -0.04 5.31
CA LEU A 221 -17.06 0.27 5.46
C LEU A 221 -17.71 0.91 4.22
N CYS A 222 -17.32 0.47 3.02
CA CYS A 222 -17.90 0.94 1.76
C CYS A 222 -18.49 -0.23 0.93
N LEU A 223 -19.44 0.07 0.05
CA LEU A 223 -20.06 -0.91 -0.86
C LEU A 223 -19.27 -1.15 -2.16
N ALA A 224 -18.08 -0.55 -2.30
CA ALA A 224 -17.24 -0.61 -3.50
C ALA A 224 -16.31 -1.84 -3.55
N PHE A 225 -16.70 -2.99 -2.97
CA PHE A 225 -15.86 -4.19 -2.86
C PHE A 225 -15.87 -5.08 -4.11
N SER A 226 -14.84 -5.92 -4.26
CA SER A 226 -14.73 -6.86 -5.39
C SER A 226 -15.64 -8.07 -5.22
N LYS A 227 -16.21 -8.56 -6.34
CA LYS A 227 -17.02 -9.79 -6.35
C LYS A 227 -16.26 -11.03 -6.83
N ARG A 228 -15.09 -10.84 -7.44
CA ARG A 228 -14.17 -11.89 -7.86
C ARG A 228 -12.73 -11.42 -7.66
N ILE A 229 -11.82 -12.35 -7.40
CA ILE A 229 -10.43 -12.03 -7.09
C ILE A 229 -9.68 -11.40 -8.27
N GLU A 230 -10.00 -11.77 -9.52
CA GLU A 230 -9.34 -11.24 -10.72
C GLU A 230 -9.61 -9.75 -10.87
N HIS A 231 -10.85 -9.32 -10.61
CA HIS A 231 -11.20 -7.89 -10.60
C HIS A 231 -10.55 -7.13 -9.42
N HIS A 232 -10.25 -7.81 -8.32
CA HIS A 232 -9.52 -7.20 -7.21
C HIS A 232 -8.05 -6.99 -7.58
N ARG A 233 -7.38 -8.03 -8.08
CA ARG A 233 -6.01 -7.99 -8.63
C ARG A 233 -5.86 -6.91 -9.69
N ALA A 234 -6.73 -6.91 -10.69
CA ALA A 234 -6.73 -5.91 -11.77
C ALA A 234 -6.86 -4.48 -11.23
N SER A 235 -7.71 -4.25 -10.22
CA SER A 235 -7.84 -2.93 -9.62
C SER A 235 -6.58 -2.49 -8.86
N VAL A 236 -5.92 -3.42 -8.16
CA VAL A 236 -4.67 -3.14 -7.45
C VAL A 236 -3.58 -2.78 -8.46
N ALA A 237 -3.42 -3.58 -9.51
CA ALA A 237 -2.45 -3.33 -10.57
C ALA A 237 -2.66 -1.95 -11.23
N LEU A 238 -3.91 -1.62 -11.59
CA LEU A 238 -4.26 -0.31 -12.13
C LEU A 238 -3.91 0.83 -11.17
N THR A 239 -4.20 0.66 -9.88
CA THR A 239 -3.94 1.70 -8.86
C THR A 239 -2.44 1.94 -8.72
N TYR A 240 -1.62 0.89 -8.64
CA TYR A 240 -0.18 1.07 -8.48
C TYR A 240 0.51 1.55 -9.76
N SER A 241 0.04 1.17 -10.94
CA SER A 241 0.52 1.76 -12.20
C SER A 241 0.20 3.25 -12.28
N TYR A 242 -1.04 3.65 -11.95
CA TYR A 242 -1.42 5.06 -11.86
C TYR A 242 -0.58 5.82 -10.82
N TYR A 243 -0.37 5.23 -9.64
CA TYR A 243 0.45 5.82 -8.59
C TYR A 243 1.90 6.05 -9.06
N ASN A 244 2.51 5.04 -9.70
CA ASN A 244 3.90 5.13 -10.15
C ASN A 244 4.07 6.14 -11.30
N LEU A 245 3.14 6.21 -12.25
CA LEU A 245 3.33 6.91 -13.53
C LEU A 245 2.64 8.28 -13.61
N CYS A 246 1.53 8.48 -12.90
CA CYS A 246 0.70 9.69 -13.02
C CYS A 246 0.63 10.50 -11.71
N HIS A 247 0.72 9.85 -10.55
CA HIS A 247 0.52 10.54 -9.27
C HIS A 247 1.77 11.29 -8.82
N VAL A 248 1.68 12.62 -8.77
CA VAL A 248 2.75 13.46 -8.23
C VAL A 248 2.77 13.37 -6.71
N VAL A 249 3.83 12.80 -6.15
CA VAL A 249 4.01 12.76 -4.70
C VAL A 249 4.43 14.16 -4.24
N LYS A 250 3.59 14.83 -3.45
CA LYS A 250 3.78 16.24 -3.05
C LYS A 250 5.17 16.54 -2.46
N THR A 251 5.76 15.62 -1.69
CA THR A 251 7.09 15.80 -1.10
C THR A 251 8.23 15.61 -2.09
N LEU A 252 8.03 14.82 -3.16
CA LEU A 252 9.00 14.65 -4.24
C LEU A 252 8.83 15.68 -5.36
N ARG A 253 7.61 16.21 -5.52
CA ARG A 253 7.18 17.10 -6.63
C ARG A 253 7.25 16.46 -8.02
N VAL A 254 7.53 15.16 -8.09
CA VAL A 254 7.54 14.31 -9.29
C VAL A 254 6.80 13.00 -9.02
N THR A 255 6.61 12.17 -10.04
CA THR A 255 6.05 10.82 -9.86
C THR A 255 7.12 9.85 -9.33
N PRO A 256 6.71 8.75 -8.70
CA PRO A 256 7.66 7.73 -8.26
C PRO A 256 8.51 7.13 -9.38
N ALA A 257 7.92 6.90 -10.56
CA ALA A 257 8.64 6.40 -11.74
C ALA A 257 9.70 7.39 -12.24
N MET A 258 9.38 8.70 -12.23
CA MET A 258 10.37 9.74 -12.56
C MET A 258 11.52 9.76 -11.55
N GLN A 259 11.21 9.73 -10.25
CA GLN A 259 12.24 9.75 -9.21
C GLN A 259 13.13 8.49 -9.25
N ALA A 260 12.60 7.37 -9.73
CA ALA A 260 13.35 6.14 -9.95
C ALA A 260 14.10 6.10 -11.29
N GLY A 261 13.94 7.10 -12.16
CA GLY A 261 14.56 7.16 -13.48
C GLY A 261 13.94 6.20 -14.52
N LEU A 262 12.71 5.74 -14.31
CA LEU A 262 12.00 4.86 -15.25
C LEU A 262 11.28 5.65 -16.35
N THR A 263 10.90 6.90 -16.08
CA THR A 263 10.29 7.84 -17.02
C THR A 263 10.84 9.24 -16.80
N ASP A 264 10.65 10.14 -17.76
CA ASP A 264 11.15 11.52 -17.72
C ASP A 264 10.04 12.57 -17.53
N HIS A 265 8.77 12.15 -17.50
CA HIS A 265 7.62 13.04 -17.36
C HIS A 265 6.46 12.39 -16.60
N VAL A 266 5.51 13.23 -16.19
CA VAL A 266 4.24 12.79 -15.57
C VAL A 266 3.32 12.29 -16.69
N TRP A 267 2.93 11.02 -16.65
CA TRP A 267 2.06 10.47 -17.67
C TRP A 267 0.66 11.06 -17.59
N THR A 268 0.09 11.37 -18.75
CA THR A 268 -1.33 11.73 -18.82
C THR A 268 -2.23 10.51 -18.64
N LEU A 269 -3.50 10.70 -18.24
CA LEU A 269 -4.44 9.58 -18.18
C LEU A 269 -4.68 8.93 -19.54
N ASN A 270 -4.59 9.69 -20.64
CA ASN A 270 -4.76 9.14 -21.99
C ASN A 270 -3.58 8.25 -22.36
N GLU A 271 -2.37 8.74 -22.13
CA GLU A 271 -1.14 7.97 -22.36
C GLU A 271 -1.12 6.68 -21.53
N LEU A 272 -1.44 6.77 -20.23
CA LEU A 272 -1.59 5.58 -19.39
C LEU A 272 -2.61 4.60 -20.00
N MET A 273 -3.80 5.08 -20.37
CA MET A 273 -4.83 4.23 -20.97
C MET A 273 -4.35 3.52 -22.23
N GLU A 274 -3.69 4.24 -23.13
CA GLU A 274 -3.19 3.69 -24.40
C GLU A 274 -2.10 2.65 -24.16
N ALA A 275 -1.12 2.95 -23.30
CA ALA A 275 -0.07 2.01 -22.93
C ALA A 275 -0.65 0.73 -22.32
N LEU A 276 -1.57 0.84 -21.37
CA LEU A 276 -2.20 -0.32 -20.71
C LEU A 276 -2.99 -1.20 -21.70
N LEU A 277 -3.68 -0.61 -22.67
CA LEU A 277 -4.46 -1.35 -23.65
C LEU A 277 -3.59 -1.96 -24.77
N ALA A 278 -2.46 -1.34 -25.09
CA ALA A 278 -1.53 -1.79 -26.11
C ALA A 278 -0.51 -2.82 -25.60
N GLU A 279 -0.28 -2.88 -24.29
CA GLU A 279 0.76 -3.75 -23.71
C GLU A 279 0.49 -5.23 -24.01
N GLY A 280 1.41 -5.88 -24.72
CA GLY A 280 1.34 -7.29 -25.06
C GLY A 280 1.64 -8.21 -23.87
N GLU A 281 1.59 -9.52 -24.09
CA GLU A 281 2.02 -10.51 -23.09
C GLU A 281 3.47 -10.25 -22.67
N THR A 282 3.67 -10.05 -21.37
CA THR A 282 4.98 -9.73 -20.79
C THR A 282 5.24 -10.70 -19.65
N ALA A 283 6.33 -11.46 -19.77
CA ALA A 283 6.77 -12.38 -18.72
C ALA A 283 7.17 -11.63 -17.44
N THR A 284 7.04 -12.31 -16.31
CA THR A 284 7.57 -11.81 -15.03
C THR A 284 9.09 -11.63 -15.13
N PRO A 285 9.68 -10.58 -14.51
CA PRO A 285 11.13 -10.41 -14.49
C PRO A 285 11.85 -11.63 -13.88
N GLU A 286 13.06 -11.91 -14.38
CA GLU A 286 13.93 -12.97 -13.88
C GLU A 286 14.97 -12.43 -12.89
N ALA A 287 15.36 -13.25 -11.92
CA ALA A 287 16.32 -12.84 -10.90
C ALA A 287 17.73 -12.70 -11.48
N GLN A 288 18.23 -11.47 -11.51
CA GLN A 288 19.64 -11.18 -11.81
C GLN A 288 20.52 -11.29 -10.55
N PRO A 289 21.83 -11.55 -10.68
CA PRO A 289 22.76 -11.52 -9.55
C PRO A 289 22.72 -10.18 -8.79
N LEU A 290 22.63 -10.22 -7.46
CA LEU A 290 22.63 -9.02 -6.65
C LEU A 290 24.06 -8.54 -6.38
N THR A 291 24.28 -7.25 -6.59
CA THR A 291 25.49 -6.58 -6.11
C THR A 291 25.32 -6.23 -4.63
N HIS A 292 26.28 -6.63 -3.80
CA HIS A 292 26.28 -6.23 -2.38
C HIS A 292 26.77 -4.79 -2.23
N ARG A 293 26.07 -4.01 -1.40
CA ARG A 293 26.47 -2.63 -1.07
C ARG A 293 27.68 -2.64 -0.16
N GLU A 294 28.61 -1.72 -0.40
CA GLU A 294 29.70 -1.47 0.53
C GLU A 294 29.14 -0.98 1.87
N PRO A 295 29.55 -1.58 3.00
CA PRO A 295 29.10 -1.17 4.31
C PRO A 295 29.61 0.23 4.66
N SER A 296 28.78 1.05 5.30
CA SER A 296 29.23 2.35 5.84
C SER A 296 30.09 2.21 7.10
N ALA A 297 30.11 1.02 7.71
CA ALA A 297 30.87 0.71 8.91
C ALA A 297 32.13 -0.11 8.55
N PRO A 298 33.17 -0.15 9.41
CA PRO A 298 34.34 -0.98 9.20
C PRO A 298 33.96 -2.43 8.87
N ALA A 299 34.45 -2.91 7.73
CA ALA A 299 34.07 -4.21 7.19
C ALA A 299 35.19 -4.85 6.37
N ARG A 300 35.16 -6.18 6.31
CA ARG A 300 36.06 -6.99 5.48
C ARG A 300 35.24 -7.71 4.40
N PRO A 301 35.66 -7.70 3.11
CA PRO A 301 34.95 -8.43 2.07
C PRO A 301 35.03 -9.94 2.29
N LEU A 302 33.93 -10.64 2.00
CA LEU A 302 33.89 -12.10 2.01
C LEU A 302 34.41 -12.68 0.69
N PRO A 303 35.03 -13.88 0.69
CA PRO A 303 35.47 -14.54 -0.53
C PRO A 303 34.32 -14.73 -1.54
N GLY A 304 34.65 -14.61 -2.84
CA GLY A 304 33.71 -14.84 -3.93
C GLY A 304 32.61 -13.78 -4.06
N GLY A 305 32.82 -12.56 -3.53
CA GLY A 305 31.88 -11.44 -3.70
C GLY A 305 30.56 -11.59 -2.95
N ARG A 306 30.50 -12.48 -1.95
CA ARG A 306 29.28 -12.85 -1.20
C ARG A 306 28.87 -11.86 -0.10
N GLY A 307 29.36 -10.62 -0.17
CA GLY A 307 29.10 -9.57 0.81
C GLY A 307 30.28 -9.28 1.75
N PHE A 308 29.97 -8.84 2.97
CA PHE A 308 30.95 -8.27 3.90
C PHE A 308 30.73 -8.76 5.34
N LEU A 309 31.83 -8.99 6.05
CA LEU A 309 31.84 -9.18 7.50
C LEU A 309 31.98 -7.80 8.16
N ARG A 310 31.00 -7.40 8.98
CA ARG A 310 30.91 -6.05 9.57
C ARG A 310 31.10 -6.10 11.07
N LEU A 311 31.77 -5.09 11.64
CA LEU A 311 31.84 -4.92 13.09
C LEU A 311 30.50 -4.35 13.60
N VAL A 312 29.89 -5.01 14.60
CA VAL A 312 28.66 -4.55 15.27
C VAL A 312 29.02 -4.11 16.69
N THR A 313 28.80 -2.82 17.01
CA THR A 313 29.32 -2.21 18.25
C THR A 313 28.30 -2.16 19.41
N GLU A 314 27.04 -2.59 19.24
CA GLU A 314 26.01 -2.52 20.30
C GLU A 314 25.27 -3.86 20.51
N PRO A 315 25.10 -4.34 21.76
CA PRO A 315 24.38 -5.58 22.09
C PRO A 315 22.86 -5.38 22.29
N THR A 316 22.08 -6.40 21.94
CA THR A 316 20.60 -6.46 22.05
C THR A 316 20.12 -6.39 23.50
N PRO A 317 19.24 -5.44 23.89
CA PRO A 317 18.71 -5.36 25.26
C PRO A 317 17.72 -6.50 25.57
N GLY A 318 18.02 -7.28 26.61
CA GLY A 318 17.18 -8.35 27.14
C GLY A 318 15.95 -7.85 27.92
N LEU A 319 14.83 -8.56 27.76
CA LEU A 319 13.52 -8.27 28.36
C LEU A 319 13.58 -8.31 29.91
N LYS A 320 13.41 -7.14 30.56
CA LYS A 320 13.16 -7.06 32.01
C LYS A 320 11.66 -7.06 32.33
N ARG A 321 11.31 -7.79 33.41
CA ARG A 321 9.94 -8.02 33.90
C ARG A 321 9.44 -6.82 34.72
N PRO A 322 8.19 -6.35 34.52
CA PRO A 322 7.71 -5.12 35.15
C PRO A 322 7.17 -5.32 36.58
N PRO A 323 7.23 -4.29 37.45
CA PRO A 323 6.66 -4.30 38.79
C PRO A 323 5.14 -4.03 38.79
N ARG A 324 4.49 -4.35 39.91
CA ARG A 324 3.03 -4.23 40.11
C ARG A 324 2.57 -2.77 40.16
N LEU A 325 1.45 -2.49 39.50
CA LEU A 325 0.78 -1.19 39.51
C LEU A 325 -0.35 -1.12 40.56
N PRO A 326 -0.61 0.08 41.12
CA PRO A 326 -1.66 0.34 42.11
C PRO A 326 -3.06 0.45 41.50
N GLU A 327 -4.09 0.45 42.36
CA GLU A 327 -5.50 0.39 41.98
C GLU A 327 -6.05 1.68 41.33
N PRO A 328 -7.00 1.53 40.38
CA PRO A 328 -7.51 2.65 39.60
C PRO A 328 -8.63 3.43 40.30
N PRO A 329 -8.80 4.72 39.98
CA PRO A 329 -9.86 5.57 40.50
C PRO A 329 -11.24 5.26 39.88
N PRO A 330 -12.34 5.69 40.53
CA PRO A 330 -13.69 5.33 40.14
C PRO A 330 -14.18 6.04 38.85
N PRO A 331 -15.17 5.46 38.15
CA PRO A 331 -15.58 5.87 36.81
C PRO A 331 -16.42 7.16 36.78
N SER A 332 -16.26 7.93 35.70
CA SER A 332 -17.06 9.13 35.40
C SER A 332 -18.42 8.78 34.79
N PRO A 333 -19.45 9.62 35.02
CA PRO A 333 -20.83 9.36 34.60
C PRO A 333 -21.07 9.55 33.09
N PRO A 334 -22.15 8.97 32.55
CA PRO A 334 -22.41 8.92 31.11
C PRO A 334 -22.90 10.25 30.52
N VAL A 335 -22.46 10.54 29.29
CA VAL A 335 -22.80 11.73 28.51
C VAL A 335 -24.18 11.58 27.86
N GLN A 336 -25.08 12.55 28.08
CA GLN A 336 -26.38 12.62 27.40
C GLN A 336 -26.27 13.25 26.01
N ALA A 337 -27.02 12.71 25.05
CA ALA A 337 -27.04 13.20 23.67
C ALA A 337 -27.85 14.50 23.56
N ALA A 338 -27.31 15.47 22.81
CA ALA A 338 -27.98 16.74 22.54
C ALA A 338 -29.17 16.54 21.56
N PRO A 339 -30.28 17.30 21.74
CA PRO A 339 -31.45 17.21 20.88
C PRO A 339 -31.19 17.75 19.47
N PRO A 340 -31.96 17.28 18.46
CA PRO A 340 -31.76 17.66 17.07
C PRO A 340 -32.15 19.12 16.79
N PRO A 341 -31.47 19.79 15.84
CA PRO A 341 -31.77 21.18 15.49
C PRO A 341 -33.10 21.30 14.73
N PRO A 342 -33.74 22.49 14.77
CA PRO A 342 -34.99 22.75 14.08
C PRO A 342 -34.86 22.74 12.55
N VAL A 343 -35.96 22.44 11.86
CA VAL A 343 -36.03 22.29 10.41
C VAL A 343 -36.15 23.65 9.73
N GLU A 344 -35.14 24.04 8.95
CA GLU A 344 -35.18 25.24 8.10
C GLU A 344 -36.00 25.02 6.80
N PRO A 345 -36.64 26.08 6.26
CA PRO A 345 -37.34 26.01 4.98
C PRO A 345 -36.39 25.78 3.79
N PRO A 346 -36.88 25.23 2.67
CA PRO A 346 -36.05 24.87 1.53
C PRO A 346 -35.45 26.11 0.86
N ARG A 347 -34.12 26.22 0.94
CA ARG A 347 -33.35 27.27 0.24
C ARG A 347 -33.46 27.07 -1.27
N ARG A 348 -33.69 28.15 -2.02
CA ARG A 348 -33.68 28.13 -3.49
C ARG A 348 -32.28 27.76 -4.00
N PRO A 349 -32.14 27.01 -5.10
CA PRO A 349 -30.83 26.67 -5.66
C PRO A 349 -30.14 27.95 -6.13
N VAL A 350 -29.06 28.33 -5.45
CA VAL A 350 -28.19 29.42 -5.87
C VAL A 350 -27.19 28.83 -6.87
N GLN A 351 -27.19 29.35 -8.09
CA GLN A 351 -26.11 29.09 -9.04
C GLN A 351 -24.86 29.79 -8.50
N LEU A 352 -23.83 29.02 -8.13
CA LEU A 352 -22.55 29.58 -7.72
C LEU A 352 -21.90 30.23 -8.95
N ASP A 353 -21.81 31.55 -8.94
CA ASP A 353 -20.92 32.27 -9.85
C ASP A 353 -19.48 32.01 -9.38
N LEU A 354 -18.76 31.17 -10.12
CA LEU A 354 -17.37 30.80 -9.83
C LEU A 354 -16.38 31.97 -10.04
N PHE A 355 -16.85 33.10 -10.58
CA PHE A 355 -16.08 34.31 -10.80
C PHE A 355 -16.48 35.48 -9.89
N ASP A 356 -17.57 35.33 -9.13
CA ASP A 356 -17.97 36.33 -8.14
C ASP A 356 -17.20 36.08 -6.84
N LEU A 357 -15.97 36.61 -6.79
CA LEU A 357 -15.18 36.74 -5.56
C LEU A 357 -15.84 37.81 -4.68
N GLY A 358 -17.03 37.52 -4.17
CA GLY A 358 -17.77 38.39 -3.27
C GLY A 358 -16.88 38.86 -2.11
N LYS A 359 -17.05 40.14 -1.72
CA LYS A 359 -16.34 40.77 -0.60
C LYS A 359 -16.26 39.81 0.60
N PRO A 360 -15.14 39.79 1.34
CA PRO A 360 -14.98 38.93 2.51
C PRO A 360 -16.16 39.15 3.46
N PRO A 361 -16.70 38.07 4.06
CA PRO A 361 -17.80 38.21 5.00
C PRO A 361 -17.33 39.12 6.14
N THR A 362 -17.98 40.28 6.27
CA THR A 362 -17.86 41.12 7.45
C THR A 362 -18.38 40.30 8.62
N SER A 363 -17.54 40.16 9.64
CA SER A 363 -17.89 39.59 10.93
C SER A 363 -19.20 40.17 11.45
N GLU A 364 -20.10 39.27 11.89
CA GLU A 364 -21.20 39.40 12.86
C GLU A 364 -22.47 38.68 12.36
N ASP A 365 -22.61 37.39 12.68
CA ASP A 365 -23.42 36.87 13.81
C ASP A 365 -23.26 35.34 13.95
#